data_AF-A0A1P8UUQ2-F1
#
_entry.id   AF-A0A1P8UUQ2-F1
#
_cell.length_a   1.000
_cell.length_b   1.000
_cell.length_c   1.000
_cell.angle_alpha   90.00
_cell.angle_beta   90.00
_cell.angle_gamma   90.00
#
_symmetry.space_group_name_H-M   'P 1'
#
loop_
_entity.id
_entity.type
_entity.pdbx_description
1 polymer ?
#
loop_
_entity_poly.entity_id
_entity_poly.type
_entity_poly.pdbx_seq_one_letter_code
_entity_poly.pdbx_strand_id
1 'polypeptide(L)'
;MKPKEAAAPAREMTKFEKIEIVKLLADVYDLDAGRYKNGDTDETVADVLGVMPGWVANIREADFGPDGGNENIEDLAARLGEAEKNLQAILESAAQQHEAATKKMAEVSAMCVELDRIKKAVGPRAMQRAGVR
;
A
#
# COMPACT_ATOMS: atom_id res chain seq x y z
N MET A 1 -27.23 42.01 -30.61
CA MET A 1 -25.96 41.28 -30.46
C MET A 1 -25.19 41.94 -29.33
N LYS A 2 -24.88 41.21 -28.24
CA LYS A 2 -24.01 41.72 -27.18
C LYS A 2 -22.56 41.72 -27.71
N PRO A 3 -21.76 42.79 -27.54
CA PRO A 3 -20.38 42.77 -27.97
C PRO A 3 -19.60 41.75 -27.14
N LYS A 4 -18.89 40.87 -27.84
CA LYS A 4 -17.97 39.88 -27.28
C LYS A 4 -16.79 40.66 -26.68
N GLU A 5 -16.76 40.72 -25.36
CA GLU A 5 -15.67 41.27 -24.57
C GLU A 5 -14.36 40.61 -25.04
N ALA A 6 -13.41 41.43 -25.49
CA ALA A 6 -12.13 40.95 -25.97
C ALA A 6 -11.38 40.32 -24.78
N ALA A 7 -11.19 39.00 -24.84
CA ALA A 7 -10.37 38.28 -23.88
C ALA A 7 -8.98 38.93 -23.85
N ALA A 8 -8.51 39.26 -22.64
CA ALA A 8 -7.17 39.79 -22.42
C ALA A 8 -6.13 38.88 -23.12
N PRO A 9 -5.04 39.44 -23.67
CA PRO A 9 -4.00 38.64 -24.32
C PRO A 9 -3.51 37.58 -23.34
N ALA A 10 -3.47 36.32 -23.79
CA ALA A 10 -2.92 35.22 -23.00
C ALA A 10 -1.49 35.60 -22.61
N ARG A 11 -1.23 35.64 -21.31
CA ARG A 11 0.10 35.90 -20.77
C ARG A 11 1.09 34.93 -21.44
N GLU A 12 2.22 35.44 -21.93
CA GLU A 12 3.29 34.58 -22.41
C GLU A 12 4.18 34.15 -21.24
N MET A 13 4.62 32.89 -21.27
CA MET A 13 5.57 32.35 -20.31
C MET A 13 6.90 33.09 -20.44
N THR A 14 7.44 33.57 -19.32
CA THR A 14 8.76 34.20 -19.30
C THR A 14 9.88 33.14 -19.36
N LYS A 15 11.08 33.56 -19.78
CA LYS A 15 12.25 32.67 -19.79
C LYS A 15 12.59 32.13 -18.39
N PHE A 16 12.37 32.95 -17.36
CA PHE A 16 12.62 32.56 -15.98
C PHE A 16 11.65 31.45 -15.53
N GLU A 17 10.36 31.60 -15.82
CA GLU A 17 9.37 30.56 -15.54
C GLU A 17 9.68 29.25 -16.25
N LYS A 18 10.13 29.31 -17.51
CA LYS A 18 10.58 28.11 -18.22
C LYS A 18 11.70 27.40 -17.47
N ILE A 19 12.69 28.14 -16.96
CA ILE A 19 13.82 27.56 -16.22
C ILE A 19 13.35 26.92 -14.91
N GLU A 20 12.48 27.59 -14.16
CA GLU A 20 11.96 27.05 -12.90
C GLU A 20 11.11 25.79 -13.12
N ILE A 21 10.29 25.76 -14.17
CA ILE A 21 9.53 24.55 -14.56
C ILE A 21 10.49 23.39 -14.87
N VAL A 22 11.49 23.62 -15.74
CA VAL A 22 12.46 22.58 -16.11
C VAL A 22 13.22 22.06 -14.88
N LYS A 23 13.61 22.97 -13.98
CA LYS A 23 14.32 22.62 -12.75
C LYS A 23 13.46 21.74 -11.84
N LEU A 24 12.21 22.13 -11.61
CA LEU A 24 11.31 21.36 -10.75
C LEU A 24 10.98 20.00 -11.40
N LEU A 25 10.73 19.96 -12.72
CA LEU A 25 10.52 18.71 -13.45
C LEU A 25 11.72 17.76 -13.33
N ALA A 26 12.96 18.27 -13.34
CA ALA A 26 14.14 17.43 -13.13
C ALA A 26 14.18 16.76 -11.75
N ASP A 27 13.58 17.38 -10.74
CA ASP A 27 13.49 16.81 -9.39
C ASP A 27 12.35 15.79 -9.29
N VAL A 28 11.15 16.14 -9.80
CA VAL A 28 9.92 15.36 -9.59
C VAL A 28 9.60 14.34 -10.68
N TYR A 29 10.24 14.41 -11.85
CA TYR A 29 10.02 13.47 -12.96
C TYR A 29 11.06 12.35 -12.94
N ASP A 30 10.61 11.12 -13.18
CA ASP A 30 11.43 9.92 -13.35
C ASP A 30 11.59 9.66 -14.85
N LEU A 31 12.77 9.97 -15.38
CA LEU A 31 13.10 9.78 -16.80
C LEU A 31 13.16 8.31 -17.19
N ASP A 32 13.59 7.43 -16.28
CA ASP A 32 13.71 6.00 -16.55
C ASP A 32 12.33 5.34 -16.60
N ALA A 33 11.43 5.77 -15.70
CA ALA A 33 10.05 5.27 -15.65
C ALA A 33 9.07 6.08 -16.53
N GLY A 34 9.53 7.17 -17.17
CA GLY A 34 8.72 8.02 -18.05
C GLY A 34 7.48 8.61 -17.38
N ARG A 35 7.58 9.02 -16.11
CA ARG A 35 6.43 9.47 -15.30
C ARG A 35 6.84 10.34 -14.12
N TYR A 36 5.88 11.01 -13.49
CA TYR A 36 6.09 11.70 -12.23
C TYR A 36 6.35 10.74 -11.05
N LYS A 37 7.13 11.22 -10.07
CA LYS A 37 7.37 10.57 -8.77
C LYS A 37 6.27 10.99 -7.79
N ASN A 38 6.05 10.18 -6.75
CA ASN A 38 5.25 10.52 -5.57
C ASN A 38 3.82 11.04 -5.81
N GLY A 39 3.24 10.82 -6.99
CA GLY A 39 1.92 11.33 -7.36
C GLY A 39 1.90 12.81 -7.75
N ASP A 40 3.05 13.41 -8.06
CA ASP A 40 3.12 14.71 -8.71
C ASP A 40 2.45 14.67 -10.09
N THR A 41 1.94 15.81 -10.54
CA THR A 41 1.32 15.99 -11.86
C THR A 41 1.69 17.36 -12.44
N ASP A 42 1.33 17.61 -13.70
CA ASP A 42 1.45 18.94 -14.30
C ASP A 42 0.75 20.02 -13.44
N GLU A 43 -0.40 19.69 -12.83
CA GLU A 43 -1.12 20.58 -11.93
C GLU A 43 -0.37 20.86 -10.63
N THR A 44 0.19 19.84 -9.97
CA THR A 44 0.90 20.06 -8.69
C THR A 44 2.15 20.91 -8.89
N VAL A 45 2.89 20.69 -9.99
CA VAL A 45 4.05 21.50 -10.36
C VAL A 45 3.64 22.94 -10.68
N ALA A 46 2.54 23.13 -11.41
CA ALA A 46 2.05 24.44 -11.77
C ALA A 46 1.57 25.24 -10.55
N ASP A 47 0.88 24.58 -9.62
CA ASP A 47 0.42 25.18 -8.36
C ASP A 47 1.60 25.64 -7.49
N VAL A 48 2.67 24.83 -7.40
CA VAL A 48 3.89 25.16 -6.65
C VAL A 48 4.58 26.41 -7.22
N LEU A 49 4.64 26.53 -8.56
CA LEU A 49 5.33 27.62 -9.24
C LEU A 49 4.43 28.83 -9.54
N GLY A 50 3.12 28.72 -9.34
CA GLY A 50 2.15 29.78 -9.68
C GLY A 50 2.05 30.05 -11.18
N VAL A 51 2.20 29.00 -12.00
CA VAL A 51 2.18 29.07 -13.48
C VAL A 51 0.99 28.32 -14.06
N MET A 52 0.80 28.36 -15.38
CA MET A 52 -0.27 27.62 -16.04
C MET A 52 0.09 26.12 -16.18
N PRO A 53 -0.80 25.17 -15.81
CA PRO A 53 -0.54 23.73 -15.98
C PRO A 53 -0.19 23.32 -17.41
N GLY A 54 -0.83 23.94 -18.40
CA GLY A 54 -0.52 23.68 -19.81
C GLY A 54 0.91 24.04 -20.23
N TRP A 55 1.59 24.96 -19.53
CA TRP A 55 3.01 25.23 -19.79
C TRP A 55 3.90 24.12 -19.26
N VAL A 56 3.56 23.57 -18.10
CA VAL A 56 4.26 22.43 -17.51
C VAL A 56 4.11 21.21 -18.42
N ALA A 57 2.88 20.89 -18.82
CA ALA A 57 2.59 19.78 -19.73
C ALA A 57 3.39 19.89 -21.05
N ASN A 58 3.40 21.07 -21.67
CA ASN A 58 4.14 21.29 -22.92
C ASN A 58 5.66 21.10 -22.74
N ILE A 59 6.24 21.58 -21.63
CA ILE A 59 7.67 21.44 -21.36
C ILE A 59 7.99 19.98 -21.03
N ARG A 60 7.17 19.33 -20.20
CA ARG A 60 7.32 17.92 -19.85
C ARG A 60 7.31 17.06 -21.11
N GLU A 61 6.30 17.19 -21.96
CA GLU A 61 6.20 16.39 -23.19
C GLU A 61 7.35 16.64 -24.17
N ALA A 62 7.82 17.89 -24.28
CA ALA A 62 8.89 18.25 -25.20
C ALA A 62 10.28 17.82 -24.72
N ASP A 63 10.57 17.99 -23.42
CA ASP A 63 11.92 17.89 -22.88
C ASP A 63 12.14 16.66 -21.98
N PHE A 64 11.07 16.01 -21.47
CA PHE A 64 11.14 14.90 -20.52
C PHE A 64 10.44 13.63 -21.01
N GLY A 65 9.13 13.69 -21.30
CA GLY A 65 8.34 12.52 -21.69
C GLY A 65 6.84 12.64 -21.39
N PRO A 66 6.06 11.58 -21.60
CA PRO A 66 4.62 11.55 -21.33
C PRO A 66 4.30 11.63 -19.82
N ASP A 67 3.04 11.85 -19.46
CA ASP A 67 2.62 12.01 -18.05
C ASP A 67 2.67 10.67 -17.27
N GLY A 68 2.92 9.56 -17.98
CA GLY A 68 2.91 8.21 -17.41
C GLY A 68 1.50 7.69 -17.07
N GLY A 69 0.45 8.33 -17.60
CA GLY A 69 -0.95 8.03 -17.30
C GLY A 69 -1.38 6.59 -17.64
N ASN A 70 -2.26 6.05 -16.78
CA ASN A 70 -2.96 4.76 -16.77
C ASN A 70 -2.21 3.51 -16.29
N GLU A 71 -0.88 3.45 -16.40
CA GLU A 71 -0.12 2.29 -15.89
C GLU A 71 -0.15 2.20 -14.35
N ASN A 72 -0.20 3.35 -13.66
CA ASN A 72 -0.19 3.41 -12.19
C ASN A 72 -1.47 2.85 -11.56
N ILE A 73 -2.63 3.16 -12.13
CA ILE A 73 -3.92 2.71 -11.58
C ILE A 73 -4.08 1.20 -11.79
N GLU A 74 -3.72 0.70 -12.97
CA GLU A 74 -3.81 -0.73 -13.29
C GLU A 74 -2.82 -1.57 -12.47
N ASP A 75 -1.57 -1.13 -12.33
CA ASP A 75 -0.57 -1.79 -11.48
C ASP A 75 -0.98 -1.76 -10.00
N LEU A 76 -1.45 -0.61 -9.50
CA LEU A 76 -1.91 -0.50 -8.12
C LEU A 76 -3.15 -1.36 -7.87
N ALA A 77 -4.10 -1.40 -8.81
CA ALA A 77 -5.28 -2.25 -8.73
C ALA A 77 -4.91 -3.73 -8.74
N ALA A 78 -3.95 -4.14 -9.58
CA ALA A 78 -3.44 -5.50 -9.60
C ALA A 78 -2.78 -5.90 -8.27
N ARG A 79 -1.92 -5.03 -7.73
CA ARG A 79 -1.25 -5.23 -6.44
C ARG A 79 -2.24 -5.27 -5.27
N LEU A 80 -3.27 -4.43 -5.29
CA LEU A 80 -4.36 -4.48 -4.30
C LEU A 80 -5.11 -5.81 -4.39
N GLY A 81 -5.48 -6.25 -5.60
CA GLY A 81 -6.16 -7.53 -5.79
C GLY A 81 -5.32 -8.74 -5.36
N GLU A 82 -4.00 -8.69 -5.54
CA GLU A 82 -3.10 -9.73 -5.02
C GLU A 82 -3.00 -9.70 -3.48
N ALA A 83 -2.88 -8.51 -2.89
CA ALA A 83 -2.85 -8.35 -1.44
C ALA A 83 -4.15 -8.86 -0.78
N GLU A 84 -5.31 -8.58 -1.37
CA GLU A 84 -6.61 -9.10 -0.90
C GLU A 84 -6.66 -10.63 -0.93
N LYS A 85 -6.20 -11.26 -2.03
CA LYS A 85 -6.14 -12.72 -2.14
C LYS A 85 -5.22 -13.33 -1.08
N ASN A 86 -4.06 -12.72 -0.86
CA ASN A 86 -3.10 -13.18 0.15
C ASN A 86 -3.68 -13.05 1.56
N LEU A 87 -4.36 -11.95 1.88
CA LEU A 87 -5.06 -11.78 3.15
C LEU A 87 -6.15 -12.84 3.34
N GLN A 88 -6.93 -13.14 2.30
CA GLN A 88 -7.96 -14.17 2.37
C GLN A 88 -7.36 -15.55 2.68
N ALA A 89 -6.25 -15.90 2.04
CA ALA A 89 -5.55 -17.16 2.31
C ALA A 89 -4.99 -17.23 3.75
N ILE A 90 -4.48 -16.11 4.27
CA ILE A 90 -4.01 -16.01 5.65
C ILE A 90 -5.17 -16.21 6.64
N LEU A 91 -6.32 -15.58 6.38
CA LEU A 91 -7.52 -15.72 7.23
C LEU A 91 -8.02 -17.16 7.25
N GLU A 92 -8.04 -17.84 6.10
CA GLU A 92 -8.43 -19.25 6.02
C GLU A 92 -7.46 -20.15 6.80
N SER A 93 -6.15 -19.95 6.62
CA SER A 93 -5.13 -20.69 7.38
C SER A 93 -5.26 -20.44 8.90
N ALA A 94 -5.51 -19.20 9.31
CA ALA A 94 -5.69 -18.85 10.71
C ALA A 94 -6.92 -19.53 11.32
N ALA A 95 -8.03 -19.60 10.57
CA ALA A 95 -9.23 -20.32 11.00
C ALA A 95 -8.96 -21.82 11.21
N GLN A 96 -8.25 -22.46 10.27
CA GLN A 96 -7.87 -23.87 10.38
C GLN A 96 -6.95 -24.13 11.58
N GLN A 97 -5.97 -23.25 11.80
CA GLN A 97 -5.07 -23.33 12.96
C GLN A 97 -5.84 -23.15 14.27
N HIS A 98 -6.79 -22.22 14.33
CA HIS A 98 -7.63 -22.02 15.50
C HIS A 98 -8.47 -23.27 15.82
N GLU A 99 -9.08 -23.90 14.81
CA GLU A 99 -9.82 -25.15 15.01
C GLU A 99 -8.91 -26.27 15.53
N ALA A 100 -7.72 -26.44 14.94
CA ALA A 100 -6.76 -27.43 15.37
C ALA A 100 -6.28 -27.20 16.81
N ALA A 101 -5.98 -25.94 17.18
CA ALA A 101 -5.60 -25.56 18.53
C ALA A 101 -6.72 -25.85 19.53
N THR A 102 -7.97 -25.55 19.18
CA THR A 102 -9.14 -25.83 20.01
C THR A 102 -9.30 -27.33 20.29
N LYS A 103 -9.13 -28.19 19.27
CA LYS A 103 -9.16 -29.65 19.43
C LYS A 103 -8.05 -30.13 20.35
N LYS A 104 -6.83 -29.61 20.18
CA LYS A 104 -5.69 -29.95 21.05
C LYS A 104 -5.89 -29.51 22.49
N MET A 105 -6.49 -28.35 22.72
CA MET A 105 -6.86 -27.93 24.07
C MET A 105 -7.86 -28.88 24.73
N ALA A 106 -8.85 -29.38 23.98
CA ALA A 106 -9.79 -30.37 24.49
C ALA A 106 -9.10 -31.71 24.84
N GLU A 107 -8.21 -32.21 23.98
CA GLU A 107 -7.40 -33.40 24.26
C GLU A 107 -6.55 -33.24 25.53
N VAL A 108 -5.85 -32.11 25.66
CA VAL A 108 -5.04 -31.81 26.86
C VAL A 108 -5.91 -31.76 28.11
N SER A 109 -7.09 -31.15 28.04
CA SER A 109 -8.03 -31.12 29.16
C SER A 109 -8.47 -32.53 29.58
N ALA A 110 -8.75 -33.42 28.62
CA ALA A 110 -9.08 -34.81 28.91
C ALA A 110 -7.91 -35.56 29.57
N MET A 111 -6.69 -35.36 29.08
CA MET A 111 -5.47 -35.95 29.68
C MET A 111 -5.26 -35.48 31.13
N CYS A 112 -5.54 -34.21 31.44
CA CYS A 112 -5.46 -33.71 32.81
C CYS A 112 -6.46 -34.44 33.74
N VAL A 113 -7.71 -34.62 33.29
CA VAL A 113 -8.74 -35.35 34.06
C VAL A 113 -8.33 -36.81 34.29
N GLU A 114 -7.78 -37.46 33.27
CA GLU A 114 -7.28 -38.84 33.36
C GLU A 114 -6.11 -38.94 34.35
N LEU A 115 -5.15 -38.02 34.26
CA LEU A 115 -4.02 -37.94 35.17
C LEU A 115 -4.49 -37.81 36.63
N ASP A 116 -5.45 -36.94 36.91
CA ASP A 116 -6.02 -36.77 38.25
C ASP A 116 -6.70 -38.04 38.76
N ARG A 117 -7.38 -38.79 37.88
CA ARG A 117 -7.99 -40.08 38.23
C ARG A 117 -6.94 -41.11 38.59
N ILE A 118 -5.86 -41.21 37.81
CA ILE A 118 -4.73 -42.12 38.09
C ILE A 118 -4.07 -41.75 39.42
N LYS A 119 -3.79 -40.47 39.65
CA LYS A 119 -3.21 -39.97 40.90
C LYS A 119 -4.04 -40.38 42.13
N LYS A 120 -5.37 -40.30 42.03
CA LYS A 120 -6.29 -40.74 43.10
C LYS A 120 -6.26 -42.25 43.32
N ALA A 121 -6.21 -43.06 42.26
CA ALA A 121 -6.26 -44.51 42.35
C ALA A 121 -4.98 -45.15 42.93
N VAL A 122 -3.81 -44.60 42.58
CA VAL A 122 -2.51 -45.16 42.99
C VAL A 122 -2.18 -44.82 44.45
N GLY A 123 -2.70 -43.71 44.97
CA GLY A 123 -2.49 -43.27 46.35
C GLY A 123 -1.08 -42.70 46.61
N PRO A 124 -0.90 -41.89 47.68
CA PRO A 124 0.30 -41.05 47.85
C PRO A 124 1.61 -41.83 47.99
N ARG A 125 1.57 -42.99 48.66
CA ARG A 125 2.76 -43.80 48.95
C ARG A 125 3.34 -44.52 47.73
N ALA A 126 2.48 -44.97 46.80
CA ALA A 126 2.93 -45.61 45.57
C ALA A 126 3.42 -44.59 44.54
N MET A 127 2.81 -43.38 44.49
CA MET A 127 3.32 -42.28 43.66
C MET A 127 4.71 -41.80 44.10
N GLN A 128 4.95 -41.68 45.41
CA GLN A 128 6.28 -41.35 45.95
C GLN A 128 7.35 -42.39 45.59
N ARG A 129 7.01 -43.69 45.58
CA ARG A 129 7.95 -44.76 45.16
C ARG A 129 8.21 -44.76 43.64
N ALA A 130 7.29 -44.25 42.83
CA ALA A 130 7.41 -44.16 41.37
C ALA A 130 8.09 -42.85 40.89
N GLY A 131 8.44 -41.93 41.80
CA GLY A 131 9.11 -40.67 41.45
C GLY A 131 8.20 -39.60 40.83
N VAL A 132 6.88 -39.79 40.85
CA VAL A 132 5.88 -38.84 40.34
C VAL A 132 5.40 -37.98 41.51
N ARG A 133 5.65 -36.67 41.49
CA ARG A 133 5.16 -35.70 42.48
C ARG A 133 3.78 -35.15 42.10
#